data_AF-A0A0N5BK00-F1
#
_entry.id   AF-A0A0N5BK00-F1
#
_cell.length_a   1.000
_cell.length_b   1.000
_cell.length_c   1.000
_cell.angle_alpha   90.00
_cell.angle_beta   90.00
_cell.angle_gamma   90.00
#
_symmetry.space_group_name_H-M   'P 1'
#
loop_
_entity.id
_entity.type
_entity.pdbx_description
1 polymer ?
#
loop_
_entity_poly.entity_id
_entity_poly.type
_entity_poly.pdbx_seq_one_letter_code
_entity_poly.pdbx_strand_id
1 'polypeptide(L)'
;MISPVNDHYITLNDIKRSKIGHKFYNIFININKFIEQELTDGELPQSCDDTDVDIVEWDNFCSKYYEMITDENDDSFNCGDEEEHLNFSEIDSDNSTNGD
;
A
#
# COMPACT_ATOMS: atom_id res chain seq x y z
N MET A 1 3.81 -8.35 24.01
CA MET A 1 2.74 -7.37 23.72
C MET A 1 2.82 -6.18 24.66
N ILE A 2 2.23 -5.04 24.27
CA ILE A 2 2.00 -3.91 25.16
C ILE A 2 0.76 -4.24 25.99
N SER A 3 0.86 -4.10 27.31
CA SER A 3 -0.25 -4.29 28.24
C SER A 3 -0.46 -2.96 28.97
N PRO A 4 -1.39 -2.13 28.47
CA PRO A 4 -1.74 -0.87 29.09
C PRO A 4 -2.29 -1.08 30.50
N VAL A 5 -2.06 -0.12 31.41
CA VAL A 5 -2.69 -0.16 32.75
C VAL A 5 -4.19 0.17 32.66
N ASN A 6 -4.58 1.00 31.70
CA ASN A 6 -5.98 1.35 31.44
C ASN A 6 -6.37 0.92 30.03
N ASP A 7 -7.56 0.34 29.87
CA ASP A 7 -8.00 -0.25 28.60
C ASP A 7 -8.30 0.78 27.50
N HIS A 8 -8.58 2.04 27.88
CA HIS A 8 -9.03 3.06 26.93
C HIS A 8 -7.91 3.92 26.35
N TYR A 9 -6.71 3.87 26.94
CA TYR A 9 -5.59 4.69 26.47
C TYR A 9 -4.26 4.05 26.81
N ILE A 10 -3.29 4.27 25.93
CA ILE A 10 -1.93 3.80 26.09
C ILE A 10 -1.09 4.97 26.59
N THR A 11 -0.41 4.78 27.73
CA THR A 11 0.54 5.79 28.21
C THR A 11 1.96 5.49 27.73
N LEU A 12 2.81 6.52 27.76
CA LEU A 12 4.24 6.34 27.53
C LEU A 12 4.87 5.33 28.51
N ASN A 13 4.35 5.23 29.74
CA ASN A 13 4.82 4.27 30.73
C ASN A 13 4.53 2.82 30.31
N ASP A 14 3.38 2.58 29.67
CA ASP A 14 3.00 1.25 29.17
C ASP A 14 3.91 0.80 28.03
N ILE A 15 4.26 1.72 27.14
CA ILE A 15 5.20 1.46 26.05
C ILE A 15 6.61 1.23 26.61
N LYS A 16 7.07 2.06 27.55
CA LYS A 16 8.40 1.94 28.18
C LYS A 16 8.59 0.65 28.97
N ARG A 17 7.54 0.15 29.62
CA ARG A 17 7.57 -1.13 30.35
C ARG A 17 7.59 -2.33 29.41
N SER A 18 7.16 -2.17 28.17
CA SER A 18 7.11 -3.23 27.18
C SER A 18 8.44 -3.38 26.42
N LYS A 19 8.93 -4.61 26.26
CA LYS A 19 10.13 -4.91 25.45
C LYS A 19 9.93 -4.64 23.95
N ILE A 20 8.69 -4.48 23.50
CA ILE A 20 8.33 -4.25 22.10
C ILE A 20 8.05 -2.78 21.77
N GLY A 21 8.41 -1.84 22.65
CA GLY A 21 8.14 -0.41 22.42
C GLY A 21 8.75 0.14 21.11
N HIS A 22 9.91 -0.36 20.68
CA HIS A 22 10.52 0.03 19.41
C HIS A 22 9.70 -0.45 18.19
N LYS A 23 9.15 -1.67 18.23
CA LYS A 23 8.24 -2.19 17.19
C LYS A 23 6.96 -1.36 17.13
N PHE A 24 6.41 -0.98 18.30
CA PHE A 24 5.22 -0.14 18.37
C PHE A 24 5.38 1.18 17.63
N TYR A 25 6.52 1.86 17.75
CA TYR A 25 6.73 3.10 17.00
C TYR A 25 6.85 2.84 15.49
N ASN A 26 7.50 1.76 15.07
CA ASN A 26 7.64 1.47 13.65
C ASN A 26 6.28 1.32 12.94
N ILE A 27 5.28 0.75 13.62
CA ILE A 27 3.90 0.63 13.10
C ILE A 27 3.33 1.99 12.66
N PHE A 28 3.61 3.07 13.40
CA PHE A 28 3.02 4.39 13.15
C PHE A 28 3.90 5.32 12.32
N ILE A 29 5.23 5.24 12.47
CA ILE A 29 6.13 6.27 11.96
C ILE A 29 7.26 5.73 11.06
N ASN A 30 7.46 4.42 10.97
CA ASN A 30 8.55 3.85 10.17
C ASN A 30 8.11 2.57 9.47
N ILE A 31 7.38 2.75 8.36
CA ILE A 31 6.77 1.66 7.62
C ILE A 31 7.81 0.68 7.05
N ASN A 32 8.98 1.16 6.63
CA ASN A 32 10.04 0.30 6.10
C ASN A 32 10.52 -0.69 7.16
N LYS A 33 10.81 -0.20 8.38
CA LYS A 33 11.18 -1.08 9.49
C LYS A 33 10.04 -1.96 9.98
N PHE A 34 8.80 -1.51 9.84
CA PHE A 34 7.64 -2.34 10.16
C PHE A 34 7.53 -3.53 9.21
N ILE A 35 7.67 -3.30 7.90
CA ILE A 35 7.64 -4.38 6.88
C ILE A 35 8.76 -5.39 7.14
N GLU A 36 10.00 -4.92 7.39
CA GLU A 36 11.11 -5.81 7.76
C GLU A 36 10.81 -6.66 9.01
N GLN A 37 10.14 -6.07 10.01
CA GLN A 37 9.76 -6.78 11.24
C GLN A 37 8.70 -7.85 11.00
N GLU A 38 7.64 -7.54 10.25
CA GLU A 38 6.59 -8.51 9.93
C GLU A 38 7.12 -9.66 9.07
N LEU A 39 8.06 -9.39 8.15
CA LEU A 39 8.71 -10.41 7.33
C LEU A 39 9.66 -11.31 8.13
N THR A 40 10.21 -10.84 9.26
CA THR A 40 11.22 -11.57 10.05
C THR A 40 10.65 -12.27 11.28
N ASP A 41 9.70 -11.64 12.00
CA ASP A 41 9.05 -12.23 13.19
C ASP A 41 7.90 -13.18 12.84
N GLY A 42 7.55 -13.28 11.56
CA GLY A 42 6.75 -14.38 11.06
C GLY A 42 7.53 -15.68 11.23
N GLU A 43 7.22 -16.43 12.30
CA GLU A 43 6.91 -17.84 12.09
C GLU A 43 5.77 -17.87 11.07
N LEU A 44 6.10 -17.65 9.79
CA LEU A 44 5.20 -18.08 8.75
C LEU A 44 5.05 -19.57 9.02
N PRO A 45 3.82 -20.08 9.17
CA PRO A 45 3.61 -21.50 8.93
C PRO A 45 4.36 -21.80 7.64
N GLN A 46 5.06 -22.92 7.60
CA GLN A 46 5.90 -23.39 6.49
C GLN A 46 5.10 -23.65 5.19
N SER A 47 4.09 -22.82 4.90
CA SER A 47 3.31 -22.66 3.68
C SER A 47 3.72 -21.42 2.87
N CYS A 48 4.75 -20.64 3.27
CA CYS A 48 5.29 -19.60 2.37
C CYS A 48 5.98 -20.11 1.12
N ASP A 49 6.33 -21.40 1.02
CA ASP A 49 6.73 -21.93 -0.28
C ASP A 49 5.62 -21.74 -1.33
N ASP A 50 4.36 -21.51 -0.90
CA ASP A 50 3.24 -21.11 -1.74
C ASP A 50 3.01 -19.59 -1.82
N THR A 51 3.76 -18.70 -1.14
CA THR A 51 3.52 -17.24 -1.27
C THR A 51 3.91 -16.69 -2.64
N ASP A 52 4.95 -17.24 -3.26
CA ASP A 52 5.25 -16.98 -4.67
C ASP A 52 4.15 -17.57 -5.57
N VAL A 53 3.54 -18.69 -5.17
CA VAL A 53 2.43 -19.33 -5.89
C VAL A 53 1.16 -18.47 -5.79
N ASP A 54 0.85 -17.93 -4.62
CA ASP A 54 -0.32 -17.09 -4.36
C ASP A 54 -0.19 -15.74 -5.10
N ILE A 55 0.97 -15.08 -5.05
CA ILE A 55 1.20 -13.82 -5.78
C ILE A 55 1.12 -14.05 -7.30
N VAL A 56 1.69 -15.14 -7.81
CA VAL A 56 1.58 -15.53 -9.23
C VAL A 56 0.15 -15.91 -9.60
N GLU A 57 -0.62 -16.53 -8.71
CA GLU A 57 -2.03 -16.84 -8.93
C GLU A 57 -2.89 -15.57 -8.99
N TRP A 58 -2.63 -14.58 -8.12
CA TRP A 58 -3.29 -13.28 -8.18
C TRP A 58 -2.96 -12.51 -9.46
N ASP A 59 -1.69 -12.51 -9.88
CA ASP A 59 -1.30 -11.83 -11.11
C ASP A 59 -1.92 -12.49 -12.35
N ASN A 60 -1.98 -13.82 -12.37
CA ASN A 60 -2.66 -14.61 -13.39
C ASN A 60 -4.19 -14.41 -13.38
N PHE A 61 -4.80 -14.31 -12.19
CA PHE A 61 -6.23 -14.04 -12.04
C PHE A 61 -6.57 -12.64 -12.56
N CYS A 62 -5.83 -11.62 -12.12
CA CYS A 62 -5.99 -10.24 -12.59
C CYS A 62 -5.81 -10.15 -14.10
N SER A 63 -4.73 -10.73 -14.64
CA SER A 63 -4.44 -10.71 -16.08
C SER A 63 -5.58 -11.33 -16.90
N LYS A 64 -6.07 -12.51 -16.52
CA LYS A 64 -7.20 -13.17 -17.20
C LYS A 64 -8.49 -12.37 -17.11
N TYR A 65 -8.75 -11.74 -15.97
CA TYR A 65 -9.93 -10.92 -15.79
C TYR A 65 -9.88 -9.64 -16.64
N TYR A 66 -8.71 -9.01 -16.76
CA TYR A 66 -8.51 -7.87 -17.66
C TYR A 66 -8.67 -8.27 -19.13
N GLU A 67 -8.15 -9.43 -19.55
CA GLU A 67 -8.34 -9.97 -20.90
C GLU A 67 -9.84 -10.25 -21.17
N MET A 68 -10.52 -10.92 -20.23
CA MET A 68 -11.96 -11.20 -20.32
C MET A 68 -12.77 -9.91 -20.48
N ILE A 69 -12.54 -8.90 -19.63
CA ILE A 69 -13.21 -7.60 -19.74
C ILE A 69 -12.91 -6.93 -21.09
N THR A 70 -11.68 -7.01 -21.59
CA THR A 70 -11.30 -6.39 -22.87
C THR A 70 -12.03 -7.06 -24.03
N ASP A 71 -12.04 -8.40 -24.07
CA ASP A 71 -12.73 -9.20 -25.09
C ASP A 71 -14.27 -9.02 -25.04
N GLU A 72 -14.84 -8.92 -23.84
CA GLU A 72 -16.28 -8.65 -23.63
C GLU A 72 -16.70 -7.24 -24.11
N ASN A 73 -15.78 -6.28 -24.07
CA ASN A 73 -16.02 -4.89 -24.47
C ASN A 73 -15.64 -4.60 -25.93
N ASP A 74 -14.89 -5.46 -26.60
CA ASP A 74 -14.48 -5.29 -28.01
C ASP A 74 -15.66 -5.38 -29.01
N ASP A 75 -16.78 -6.02 -28.63
CA ASP A 75 -18.03 -5.96 -29.43
C ASP A 75 -18.81 -4.63 -29.23
N SER A 76 -18.40 -3.77 -28.28
CA SER A 76 -19.09 -2.50 -27.96
C SER A 76 -18.21 -1.24 -27.95
N PHE A 77 -16.88 -1.34 -28.06
CA PHE A 77 -15.98 -0.17 -28.13
C PHE A 77 -15.25 -0.13 -29.47
N ASN A 78 -15.86 0.51 -30.46
CA ASN A 78 -15.12 1.18 -31.52
C ASN A 78 -14.32 2.33 -30.87
N CYS A 79 -13.13 2.03 -30.36
CA CYS A 79 -12.20 3.03 -29.85
C CYS A 79 -11.65 3.80 -31.06
N GLY A 80 -12.31 4.92 -31.40
CA GLY A 80 -11.80 5.84 -32.39
C GLY A 80 -10.48 6.43 -31.88
N ASP A 81 -9.41 6.21 -32.64
CA ASP A 81 -8.14 6.91 -32.50
C ASP A 81 -8.37 8.43 -32.57
N GLU A 82 -8.56 9.07 -31.42
CA GLU A 82 -8.41 10.50 -31.25
C GLU A 82 -7.40 10.72 -30.12
N GLU A 83 -6.12 10.79 -30.47
CA GLU A 83 -5.06 11.19 -29.54
C GLU A 83 -5.34 12.61 -29.03
N GLU A 84 -5.97 12.72 -27.86
CA GLU A 84 -5.95 13.95 -27.09
C GLU A 84 -4.55 14.13 -26.51
N HIS A 85 -3.69 14.84 -27.25
CA HIS A 85 -2.44 15.38 -26.75
C HIS A 85 -2.72 16.31 -25.55
N LEU A 86 -2.64 15.78 -24.33
CA LEU A 86 -2.63 16.59 -23.12
C LEU A 86 -1.35 17.45 -23.12
N ASN A 87 -1.50 18.71 -23.52
CA ASN A 87 -0.40 19.67 -23.53
C ASN A 87 -0.07 20.07 -22.08
N PHE A 88 0.94 19.41 -21.51
CA PHE A 88 1.41 19.61 -20.13
C PHE A 88 2.06 21.00 -19.88
N SER A 89 2.07 21.91 -20.86
CA SER A 89 2.75 23.21 -20.73
C SER A 89 1.99 24.29 -19.96
N GLU A 90 0.75 24.04 -19.50
CA GLU A 90 -0.10 25.09 -18.89
C GLU A 90 -0.23 25.05 -17.36
N ILE A 91 0.50 24.19 -16.63
CA ILE A 91 0.30 24.06 -15.17
C ILE A 91 1.11 25.05 -14.32
N ASP A 92 2.14 25.72 -14.84
CA ASP A 92 2.95 26.64 -14.03
C ASP A 92 2.87 28.08 -14.53
N SER A 93 1.82 28.81 -14.13
CA SER A 93 1.86 30.26 -13.87
C SER A 93 0.55 30.68 -13.21
N ASP A 94 0.52 30.68 -11.87
CA ASP A 94 -0.07 31.76 -11.08
C ASP A 94 -0.07 31.38 -9.59
N ASN A 95 1.11 31.46 -8.97
CA ASN A 95 1.15 31.75 -7.53
C ASN A 95 2.44 32.50 -7.16
N SER A 96 2.50 33.77 -7.57
CA SER A 96 3.31 34.79 -6.91
C SER A 96 2.87 36.18 -7.37
N THR A 97 1.97 36.80 -6.63
CA THR A 97 2.08 38.25 -6.40
C THR A 97 2.15 38.50 -4.91
N ASN A 98 3.31 39.01 -4.54
CA ASN A 98 3.72 39.40 -3.21
C ASN A 98 2.88 40.58 -2.69
N GLY A 99 2.89 40.71 -1.37
CA GLY A 99 2.23 41.82 -0.68
C GLY A 99 2.82 43.20 -1.00
N ASP A 100 1.96 44.18 -0.70
CA ASP A 100 2.26 45.48 -0.10
C ASP A 100 1.09 45.83 0.83
#